data_AF-A0A493SUJ8-F1
#
_entry.id   AF-A0A493SUJ8-F1
#
_cell.length_a   1.000
_cell.length_b   1.000
_cell.length_c   1.000
_cell.angle_alpha   90.00
_cell.angle_beta   90.00
_cell.angle_gamma   90.00
#
_symmetry.space_group_name_H-M   'P 1'
#
loop_
_entity.id
_entity.type
_entity.pdbx_description
1 polymer ?
#
loop_
_entity_poly.entity_id
_entity_poly.type
_entity_poly.pdbx_seq_one_letter_code
_entity_poly.pdbx_strand_id
1 'polypeptide(L)'
;QAAVTYGQADLQQHCLAFIESCTAVRTRGFHELSDTVLARVLRSDRLAVDELDLVQAVREWAHVSSAVLGRPVPEVAALPVRELRLPLLAPSELATLESHNQRDLLIPVESIAAAWRSHALRRGSGVPPQLCRPRRGTRPRDHHRHLDPHAK
;
A
#
# COMPACT_ATOMS: atom_id res chain seq x y z
N GLN A 1 -9.61 11.12 10.21
CA GLN A 1 -9.60 12.36 9.40
C GLN A 1 -9.49 13.61 10.26
N ALA A 2 -10.42 13.89 11.17
CA ALA A 2 -10.36 15.09 12.03
C ALA A 2 -9.00 15.31 12.72
N ALA A 3 -8.41 14.27 13.32
CA ALA A 3 -7.08 14.38 13.95
C ALA A 3 -5.95 14.79 12.97
N VAL A 4 -6.05 14.39 11.70
CA VAL A 4 -5.08 14.76 10.66
C VAL A 4 -5.33 16.18 10.18
N THR A 5 -6.60 16.55 9.98
CA THR A 5 -7.02 17.90 9.59
C THR A 5 -6.63 18.96 10.63
N TYR A 6 -6.75 18.63 11.92
CA TYR A 6 -6.46 19.56 13.03
C TYR A 6 -5.07 19.38 13.65
N GLY A 7 -4.19 18.58 13.03
CA GLY A 7 -2.80 18.40 13.50
C GLY A 7 -2.66 17.79 14.90
N GLN A 8 -3.66 17.04 15.37
CA GLN A 8 -3.69 16.45 16.71
C GLN A 8 -2.89 15.14 16.73
N ALA A 9 -1.59 15.24 17.03
CA ALA A 9 -0.64 14.11 16.95
C ALA A 9 -0.98 12.95 17.92
N ASP A 10 -1.33 13.25 19.17
CA ASP A 10 -1.62 12.21 20.17
C ASP A 10 -2.90 11.42 19.86
N LEU A 11 -3.94 12.15 19.42
CA LEU A 11 -5.19 11.55 18.98
C LEU A 11 -4.98 10.74 17.69
N GLN A 12 -4.17 11.25 16.77
CA GLN A 12 -3.80 10.53 15.55
C GLN A 12 -3.10 9.21 15.88
N GLN A 13 -2.18 9.21 16.86
CA GLN A 13 -1.46 8.01 17.26
C GLN A 13 -2.38 6.97 17.91
N HIS A 14 -3.32 7.41 18.76
CA HIS A 14 -4.34 6.52 19.34
C HIS A 14 -5.29 5.94 18.29
N CYS A 15 -5.78 6.77 17.37
CA CYS A 15 -6.63 6.30 16.27
C CYS A 15 -5.89 5.33 15.35
N LEU A 16 -4.61 5.58 15.05
CA LEU A 16 -3.78 4.67 14.28
C LEU A 16 -3.62 3.33 15.00
N ALA A 17 -3.32 3.33 16.29
CA ALA A 17 -3.21 2.08 17.08
C ALA A 17 -4.52 1.27 17.06
N PHE A 18 -5.68 1.94 17.07
CA PHE A 18 -6.98 1.27 16.91
C PHE A 18 -7.15 0.66 15.52
N ILE A 19 -6.86 1.42 14.46
CA ILE A 19 -6.94 0.94 13.07
C ILE A 19 -5.97 -0.23 12.82
N GLU A 20 -4.77 -0.19 13.41
CA GLU A 20 -3.76 -1.26 13.34
C GLU A 20 -4.25 -2.57 13.97
N SER A 21 -5.12 -2.49 14.98
CA SER A 21 -5.69 -3.65 15.68
C SER A 21 -6.90 -4.28 14.99
N CYS A 22 -7.56 -3.53 14.09
CA CYS A 22 -8.72 -4.00 13.36
C CYS A 22 -8.33 -4.41 11.93
N THR A 23 -8.97 -5.44 11.37
CA THR A 23 -8.96 -5.75 9.93
C THR A 23 -9.79 -4.73 9.13
N ALA A 24 -9.63 -3.44 9.45
CA ALA A 24 -10.50 -2.33 9.05
C ALA A 24 -10.45 -1.98 7.56
N VAL A 25 -9.49 -2.53 6.80
CA VAL A 25 -9.45 -2.40 5.34
C VAL A 25 -10.66 -3.01 4.62
N ARG A 26 -11.50 -3.79 5.31
CA ARG A 26 -12.74 -4.36 4.76
C ARG A 26 -14.01 -3.68 5.27
N THR A 27 -13.91 -2.66 6.12
CA THR A 27 -15.10 -1.95 6.63
C THR A 27 -15.46 -0.78 5.72
N ARG A 28 -16.75 -0.47 5.59
CA ARG A 28 -17.24 0.62 4.72
C ARG A 28 -16.55 1.96 4.98
N GLY A 29 -16.18 2.24 6.24
CA GLY A 29 -15.45 3.45 6.63
C GLY A 29 -14.06 3.59 6.01
N PHE A 30 -13.47 2.52 5.47
CA PHE A 30 -12.22 2.61 4.71
C PHE A 30 -12.40 3.41 3.41
N HIS A 31 -13.55 3.28 2.73
CA HIS A 31 -13.88 4.02 1.50
C HIS A 31 -14.13 5.51 1.74
N GLU A 32 -14.38 5.91 2.98
CA GLU A 32 -14.65 7.30 3.38
C GLU A 32 -13.37 8.06 3.75
N LEU A 33 -12.23 7.38 3.84
CA LEU A 33 -10.95 7.99 4.16
C LEU A 33 -10.49 8.91 3.01
N SER A 34 -9.89 10.05 3.38
CA SER A 34 -9.19 10.89 2.42
C SER A 34 -7.89 10.22 1.99
N ASP A 35 -7.42 10.55 0.79
CA ASP A 35 -6.15 10.13 0.21
C ASP A 35 -4.96 10.25 1.18
N THR A 36 -4.86 11.38 1.89
CA THR A 36 -3.83 11.70 2.88
C THR A 36 -3.88 10.81 4.12
N VAL A 37 -5.08 10.50 4.61
CA VAL A 37 -5.26 9.63 5.77
C VAL A 37 -4.98 8.19 5.38
N LEU A 38 -5.47 7.77 4.21
CA LEU A 38 -5.21 6.45 3.68
C LEU A 38 -3.71 6.21 3.47
N ALA A 39 -2.99 7.15 2.85
CA ALA A 39 -1.54 7.08 2.70
C ALA A 39 -0.83 6.94 4.05
N ARG A 40 -1.28 7.66 5.08
CA ARG A 40 -0.69 7.55 6.43
C ARG A 40 -0.96 6.20 7.09
N VAL A 41 -2.14 5.63 6.88
CA VAL A 41 -2.45 4.27 7.33
C VAL A 41 -1.55 3.26 6.63
N LEU A 42 -1.43 3.34 5.30
CA LEU A 42 -0.59 2.44 4.49
C LEU A 42 0.91 2.53 4.82
N ARG A 43 1.37 3.67 5.34
CA ARG A 43 2.75 3.83 5.82
C ARG A 43 3.05 3.00 7.07
N SER A 44 2.05 2.62 7.87
CA SER A 44 2.28 1.87 9.12
C SER A 44 2.74 0.44 8.87
N ASP A 45 3.81 0.04 9.57
CA ASP A 45 4.32 -1.34 9.60
C ASP A 45 3.46 -2.29 10.45
N ARG A 46 2.48 -1.77 11.20
CA ARG A 46 1.73 -2.54 12.20
C ARG A 46 0.42 -3.11 11.70
N LEU A 47 0.03 -2.82 10.45
CA LEU A 47 -1.19 -3.32 9.86
C LEU A 47 -1.18 -4.85 9.80
N ALA A 48 -2.23 -5.47 10.35
CA ALA A 48 -2.44 -6.91 10.35
C ALA A 48 -3.13 -7.41 9.07
N VAL A 49 -2.67 -6.94 7.90
CA VAL A 49 -3.26 -7.24 6.58
C VAL A 49 -2.13 -7.60 5.60
N ASP A 50 -2.38 -8.54 4.69
CA ASP A 50 -1.43 -8.87 3.62
C ASP A 50 -1.32 -7.74 2.58
N GLU A 51 -0.14 -7.61 1.97
CA GLU A 51 0.13 -6.56 0.96
C GLU A 51 -0.76 -6.71 -0.27
N LEU A 52 -1.10 -7.94 -0.69
CA LEU A 52 -1.97 -8.14 -1.84
C LEU A 52 -3.40 -7.64 -1.53
N ASP A 53 -3.91 -7.94 -0.34
CA ASP A 53 -5.22 -7.48 0.12
C ASP A 53 -5.25 -5.94 0.21
N LEU A 54 -4.15 -5.32 0.63
CA LEU A 54 -4.02 -3.86 0.69
C LEU A 54 -4.03 -3.21 -0.70
N VAL A 55 -3.38 -3.82 -1.70
CA VAL A 55 -3.44 -3.35 -3.09
C VAL A 55 -4.88 -3.37 -3.60
N GLN A 56 -5.61 -4.46 -3.34
CA GLN A 56 -7.02 -4.57 -3.74
C GLN A 56 -7.90 -3.54 -3.04
N ALA A 57 -7.73 -3.37 -1.72
CA ALA A 57 -8.49 -2.38 -0.95
C ALA A 57 -8.24 -0.94 -1.46
N VAL A 58 -6.99 -0.60 -1.81
CA VAL A 58 -6.66 0.71 -2.39
C VAL A 58 -7.25 0.88 -3.80
N ARG A 59 -7.28 -0.18 -4.60
CA ARG A 59 -7.91 -0.17 -5.93
C ARG A 59 -9.41 0.08 -5.83
N GLU A 60 -10.09 -0.68 -4.98
CA GLU A 60 -11.53 -0.50 -4.71
C GLU A 60 -11.83 0.91 -4.18
N TRP A 61 -11.04 1.37 -3.20
CA TRP A 61 -11.12 2.74 -2.69
C TRP A 61 -10.98 3.77 -3.81
N ALA A 62 -9.96 3.65 -4.66
CA ALA A 62 -9.70 4.62 -5.71
C ALA A 62 -10.83 4.66 -6.76
N HIS A 63 -11.44 3.53 -7.10
CA HIS A 63 -12.61 3.50 -7.99
C HIS A 63 -13.84 4.18 -7.37
N VAL A 64 -14.14 3.88 -6.10
CA VAL A 64 -15.25 4.53 -5.39
C VAL A 64 -15.01 6.03 -5.27
N SER A 65 -13.82 6.44 -4.85
CA SER A 65 -13.46 7.85 -4.71
C SER A 65 -13.41 8.59 -6.05
N SER A 66 -12.94 7.94 -7.13
CA SER A 66 -12.98 8.48 -8.50
C SER A 66 -14.41 8.76 -8.95
N ALA A 67 -15.34 7.82 -8.72
CA ALA A 67 -16.75 7.99 -9.05
C ALA A 67 -17.41 9.12 -8.23
N VAL A 68 -17.05 9.26 -6.95
CA VAL A 68 -17.58 10.31 -6.06
C VAL A 68 -17.02 11.69 -6.40
N LEU A 69 -15.72 11.79 -6.69
CA LEU A 69 -15.03 13.07 -6.91
C LEU A 69 -15.03 13.52 -8.38
N GLY A 70 -15.42 12.64 -9.32
CA GLY A 70 -15.39 12.93 -10.76
C GLY A 70 -13.98 13.11 -11.34
N ARG A 71 -12.95 12.61 -10.64
CA ARG A 71 -11.53 12.70 -11.04
C ARG A 71 -11.02 11.32 -11.46
N PRO A 72 -10.04 11.23 -12.37
CA PRO A 72 -9.50 9.95 -12.80
C PRO A 72 -8.85 9.18 -11.64
N VAL A 73 -9.03 7.85 -11.63
CA VAL A 73 -8.46 6.89 -10.66
C VAL A 73 -6.98 7.16 -10.33
N PRO A 74 -6.06 7.29 -11.30
CA PRO A 74 -4.64 7.53 -11.00
C PRO A 74 -4.38 8.85 -10.25
N GLU A 75 -5.20 9.87 -10.48
CA GLU A 75 -5.06 11.17 -9.82
C GLU A 75 -5.51 11.09 -8.35
N VAL A 76 -6.60 10.37 -8.08
CA VAL A 76 -7.12 10.15 -6.72
C VAL A 76 -6.20 9.23 -5.92
N ALA A 77 -5.63 8.22 -6.56
CA ALA A 77 -4.78 7.21 -5.94
C ALA A 77 -3.31 7.63 -5.78
N ALA A 78 -2.93 8.82 -6.27
CA ALA A 78 -1.54 9.25 -6.36
C ALA A 78 -0.77 9.19 -5.03
N LEU A 79 -1.40 9.52 -3.89
CA LEU A 79 -0.76 9.42 -2.57
C LEU A 79 -0.79 8.00 -2.00
N PRO A 80 -1.94 7.31 -1.90
CA PRO A 80 -1.98 5.94 -1.36
C PRO A 80 -1.07 4.95 -2.09
N VAL A 81 -0.99 5.03 -3.41
CA VAL A 81 -0.23 4.07 -4.23
C VAL A 81 1.27 4.12 -3.94
N ARG A 82 1.81 5.28 -3.54
CA ARG A 82 3.23 5.44 -3.20
C ARG A 82 3.64 4.69 -1.93
N GLU A 83 2.67 4.33 -1.10
CA GLU A 83 2.87 3.63 0.17
C GLU A 83 2.58 2.12 0.05
N LEU A 84 2.23 1.63 -1.16
CA LEU A 84 2.07 0.20 -1.45
C LEU A 84 3.44 -0.48 -1.55
N ARG A 85 3.57 -1.64 -0.89
CA ARG A 85 4.84 -2.38 -0.79
C ARG A 85 4.92 -3.45 -1.87
N LEU A 86 4.86 -3.02 -3.14
CA LEU A 86 4.88 -3.91 -4.30
C LEU A 86 6.05 -4.91 -4.34
N PRO A 87 7.29 -4.59 -3.91
CA PRO A 87 8.38 -5.57 -3.89
C PRO A 87 8.16 -6.76 -2.95
N LEU A 88 7.19 -6.68 -2.04
CA LEU A 88 6.84 -7.78 -1.14
C LEU A 88 5.88 -8.78 -1.78
N LEU A 89 5.30 -8.47 -2.93
CA LEU A 89 4.43 -9.38 -3.66
C LEU A 89 5.26 -10.44 -4.37
N ALA A 90 4.75 -11.66 -4.50
CA ALA A 90 5.39 -12.71 -5.26
C ALA A 90 5.39 -12.36 -6.77
N PRO A 91 6.33 -12.90 -7.57
CA PRO A 91 6.36 -12.68 -9.01
C PRO A 91 5.03 -12.98 -9.72
N SER A 92 4.32 -14.04 -9.32
CA SER A 92 3.00 -14.39 -9.85
C SER A 92 1.92 -13.35 -9.50
N GLU A 93 1.98 -12.80 -8.29
CA GLU A 93 1.08 -11.75 -7.81
C GLU A 93 1.37 -10.42 -8.54
N LEU A 94 2.65 -10.08 -8.76
CA LEU A 94 3.04 -8.90 -9.54
C LEU A 94 2.60 -8.99 -11.00
N ALA A 95 2.78 -10.14 -11.65
CA ALA A 95 2.30 -10.35 -13.02
C ALA A 95 0.78 -10.19 -13.12
N THR A 96 0.04 -10.71 -12.13
CA THR A 96 -1.41 -10.56 -12.04
C THR A 96 -1.80 -9.09 -11.81
N LEU A 97 -1.09 -8.40 -10.91
CA LEU A 97 -1.28 -6.98 -10.63
C LEU A 97 -1.03 -6.12 -11.87
N GLU A 98 0.03 -6.39 -12.64
CA GLU A 98 0.36 -5.68 -13.87
C GLU A 98 -0.74 -5.84 -14.94
N SER A 99 -1.24 -7.06 -15.12
CA SER A 99 -2.37 -7.34 -16.02
C SER A 99 -3.64 -6.56 -15.63
N HIS A 100 -3.96 -6.51 -14.34
CA HIS A 100 -5.08 -5.69 -13.85
C HIS A 100 -4.81 -4.19 -14.04
N ASN A 101 -3.57 -3.74 -13.82
CA ASN A 101 -3.17 -2.35 -13.94
C ASN A 101 -3.24 -1.81 -15.37
N GLN A 102 -3.18 -2.67 -16.40
CA GLN A 102 -3.40 -2.27 -17.80
C GLN A 102 -4.82 -1.74 -18.05
N ARG A 103 -5.79 -2.06 -17.18
CA ARG A 103 -7.19 -1.64 -17.33
C ARG A 103 -7.50 -0.30 -16.69
N ASP A 104 -7.00 -0.07 -15.47
CA ASP A 104 -7.34 1.13 -14.69
C ASP A 104 -6.19 2.12 -14.50
N LEU A 105 -4.97 1.74 -14.87
CA LEU A 105 -3.76 2.55 -14.78
C LEU A 105 -3.54 3.10 -13.36
N LEU A 106 -4.01 2.39 -12.33
CA LEU A 106 -3.97 2.81 -10.93
C LEU A 106 -2.53 3.07 -10.45
N ILE A 107 -1.62 2.17 -10.78
CA ILE A 107 -0.26 2.13 -10.29
C ILE A 107 0.68 2.64 -11.40
N PRO A 108 1.54 3.64 -11.11
CA PRO A 108 2.55 4.09 -12.06
C PRO A 108 3.43 2.94 -12.53
N VAL A 109 3.72 2.90 -13.83
CA VAL A 109 4.52 1.83 -14.45
C VAL A 109 5.91 1.75 -13.82
N GLU A 110 6.47 2.88 -13.41
CA GLU A 110 7.78 2.97 -12.76
C GLU A 110 7.80 2.22 -11.42
N SER A 111 6.69 2.23 -10.68
CA SER A 111 6.54 1.52 -9.41
C SER A 111 6.52 0.01 -9.62
N ILE A 112 5.80 -0.46 -10.65
CA ILE A 112 5.75 -1.89 -11.03
C ILE A 112 7.14 -2.33 -11.51
N ALA A 113 7.77 -1.55 -12.38
CA ALA A 113 9.11 -1.82 -12.88
C ALA A 113 10.16 -1.86 -11.74
N ALA A 114 10.03 -1.00 -10.72
CA ALA A 114 10.91 -1.01 -9.56
C ALA A 114 10.73 -2.27 -8.71
N ALA A 115 9.49 -2.75 -8.53
CA ALA A 115 9.22 -4.02 -7.87
C ALA A 115 9.85 -5.19 -8.63
N TRP A 116 9.66 -5.27 -9.95
CA TRP A 116 10.29 -6.29 -10.79
C TRP A 116 11.82 -6.27 -10.71
N ARG A 117 12.43 -5.08 -10.74
CA ARG A 117 13.88 -4.91 -10.55
C ARG A 117 14.36 -5.45 -9.20
N SER A 118 13.59 -5.22 -8.13
CA SER A 118 13.89 -5.76 -6.79
C SER A 118 13.93 -7.30 -6.79
N HIS A 119 13.00 -7.97 -7.49
CA HIS A 119 13.02 -9.42 -7.64
C HIS A 119 14.22 -9.92 -8.44
N ALA A 120 14.53 -9.27 -9.55
CA ALA A 120 15.63 -9.68 -10.42
C ALA A 120 17.00 -9.52 -9.74
N LEU A 121 17.21 -8.42 -9.03
CA LEU A 121 18.52 -8.04 -8.50
C LEU A 121 18.83 -8.64 -7.12
N ARG A 122 17.83 -9.18 -6.41
CA ARG A 122 17.98 -9.79 -5.07
C ARG A 122 18.75 -8.90 -4.07
N ARG A 123 18.74 -7.60 -4.31
CA ARG A 123 19.22 -6.49 -3.49
C ARG A 123 18.27 -5.32 -3.75
N GLY A 124 17.83 -4.64 -2.70
CA GLY A 124 16.87 -3.53 -2.77
C GLY A 124 17.30 -2.42 -3.74
N SER A 125 16.91 -2.57 -5.01
CA SER A 125 17.40 -1.73 -6.10
C SER A 125 16.48 -0.53 -6.29
N GLY A 126 16.91 0.65 -5.83
CA GLY A 126 16.20 1.92 -6.08
C GLY A 126 14.80 2.04 -5.50
N VAL A 127 14.28 0.99 -4.86
CA VAL A 127 13.03 1.03 -4.10
C VAL A 127 13.37 1.53 -2.69
N PRO A 128 12.59 2.50 -2.15
CA PRO A 128 12.80 2.95 -0.79
C PRO A 128 12.73 1.79 0.21
N PRO A 129 13.64 1.74 1.22
CA PRO A 129 13.74 0.61 2.14
C PRO A 129 12.45 0.35 2.92
N GLN A 130 11.65 1.40 3.20
CA GLN A 130 10.35 1.24 3.85
C GLN A 130 9.34 0.40 3.05
N LEU A 131 9.47 0.34 1.71
CA LEU A 131 8.59 -0.46 0.86
C LEU A 131 9.05 -1.92 0.73
N CYS A 132 10.26 -2.23 1.20
CA CYS A 132 10.80 -3.59 1.26
C CYS A 132 10.62 -4.23 2.65
N ARG A 133 10.11 -3.48 3.63
CA ARG A 133 9.87 -3.98 4.98
C ARG A 133 8.47 -4.59 5.08
N PRO A 134 8.31 -5.85 5.52
CA PRO A 134 6.99 -6.43 5.76
C PRO A 134 6.21 -5.70 6.84
N ARG A 135 4.89 -5.56 6.65
CA ARG A 135 3.95 -5.21 7.72
C ARG A 135 3.71 -6.43 8.62
N ARG A 136 3.17 -6.19 9.81
CA ARG A 136 2.83 -7.24 10.78
C ARG A 136 1.96 -8.36 10.19
N GLY A 137 1.03 -8.04 9.29
CA GLY A 137 0.15 -9.02 8.64
C GLY A 137 0.61 -9.51 7.28
N THR A 138 1.77 -9.07 6.77
CA THR A 138 2.30 -9.54 5.49
C THR A 138 2.55 -11.05 5.55
N ARG A 139 1.97 -11.80 4.61
CA ARG A 139 2.21 -13.24 4.50
C ARG A 139 3.65 -13.49 4.04
N PRO A 140 4.36 -14.43 4.68
CA PRO A 140 5.73 -14.75 4.30
C PRO A 140 5.78 -15.31 2.89
N ARG A 141 6.73 -14.84 2.08
CA ARG A 141 7.01 -15.35 0.74
C ARG A 141 8.49 -15.68 0.62
N ASP A 142 8.84 -16.66 -0.21
CA ASP A 142 10.20 -17.22 -0.26
C ASP A 142 11.29 -16.18 -0.52
N HIS A 143 11.02 -15.19 -1.38
CA HIS A 143 11.98 -14.18 -1.79
C HIS A 143 12.19 -13.07 -0.73
N HIS A 144 11.37 -13.00 0.32
CA HIS A 144 11.50 -11.99 1.39
C HIS A 144 12.86 -12.04 2.08
N ARG A 145 13.47 -13.22 2.16
CA ARG A 145 14.84 -13.43 2.69
C ARG A 145 15.91 -12.58 1.99
N HIS A 146 15.66 -12.17 0.74
CA HIS A 146 16.60 -11.39 -0.07
C HIS A 146 16.30 -9.88 -0.03
N LEU A 147 15.17 -9.48 0.57
CA LEU A 147 14.75 -8.09 0.68
C LEU A 147 15.21 -7.46 1.99
N ASP A 148 15.66 -8.26 2.95
CA ASP A 148 16.14 -7.78 4.24
C ASP A 148 17.53 -7.13 4.09
N PRO A 149 17.67 -5.81 4.31
CA PRO A 149 18.97 -5.14 4.22
C PRO A 149 19.96 -5.60 5.30
N HIS A 150 19.49 -6.34 6.31
CA HIS A 150 20.30 -6.89 7.40
C HIS A 150 20.58 -8.40 7.27
N ALA A 151 20.24 -9.05 6.15
CA ALA A 151 20.65 -10.43 5.88
C ALA A 151 22.18 -10.52 5.65
N LYS A 152 22.93 -10.57 6.75
CA LYS A 152 24.32 -11.01 6.84
C LYS A 152 24.44 -12.02 7.97
#